data_AF-A0A6M0II46-F1
#
_entry.id   AF-A0A6M0II46-F1
#
_cell.length_a   1.000
_cell.length_b   1.000
_cell.length_c   1.000
_cell.angle_alpha   90.00
_cell.angle_beta   90.00
_cell.angle_gamma   90.00
#
_symmetry.space_group_name_H-M   'P 1'
#
loop_
_entity.id
_entity.type
_entity.pdbx_description
1 polymer ?
#
loop_
_entity_poly.entity_id
_entity_poly.type
_entity_poly.pdbx_seq_one_letter_code
_entity_poly.pdbx_strand_id
1 'polypeptide(L)'
;MKAVTIRLEERLQSMKGQTFLYKTFPTVIITYNFDGDYCTVATDRQWITRPVSELIKLLDDFLPCEEDEQEVYPARIPQETFEVPKIEMTQRFTSLADIVMENITKVKQDSAYVAQAQVINNSVNMIIKMAQTEIEAVKTVHEIIQHR
;
A
#
# COMPACT_ATOMS: atom_id res chain seq x y z
N MET A 1 -8.25 -26.08 -16.49
CA MET A 1 -8.03 -24.74 -15.90
C MET A 1 -8.97 -23.69 -16.45
N LYS A 2 -9.03 -23.44 -17.77
CA LYS A 2 -9.93 -22.39 -18.36
C LYS A 2 -11.40 -22.44 -17.91
N ALA A 3 -12.01 -23.62 -17.84
CA ALA A 3 -13.43 -23.75 -17.43
C ALA A 3 -13.70 -23.35 -15.97
N VAL A 4 -12.71 -23.51 -15.08
CA VAL A 4 -12.83 -23.14 -13.67
C VAL A 4 -12.73 -21.62 -13.51
N THR A 5 -11.83 -21.00 -14.26
CA THR A 5 -11.68 -19.53 -14.32
C THR A 5 -12.96 -18.86 -14.81
N ILE A 6 -13.58 -19.38 -15.87
CA ILE A 6 -14.84 -18.84 -16.42
C ILE A 6 -15.97 -18.87 -15.38
N ARG A 7 -16.14 -19.99 -14.67
CA ARG A 7 -17.18 -20.11 -13.62
C ARG A 7 -16.95 -19.15 -12.46
N LEU A 8 -15.69 -18.96 -12.07
CA LEU A 8 -15.34 -18.01 -11.01
C LEU A 8 -15.60 -16.57 -11.47
N GLU A 9 -15.26 -16.23 -12.70
CA GLU A 9 -15.52 -14.91 -13.28
C GLU A 9 -17.02 -14.60 -13.33
N GLU A 10 -17.84 -15.52 -13.81
CA GLU A 10 -19.31 -15.38 -13.82
C GLU A 10 -19.86 -15.15 -12.41
N ARG A 11 -19.37 -15.91 -11.42
CA ARG A 11 -19.76 -15.75 -10.02
C ARG A 11 -19.35 -14.39 -9.47
N LEU A 12 -18.09 -14.00 -9.62
CA LEU A 12 -17.60 -12.69 -9.17
C LEU A 12 -18.34 -11.53 -9.83
N GLN A 13 -18.69 -11.67 -11.11
CA GLN A 13 -19.48 -10.70 -11.84
C GLN A 13 -20.90 -10.57 -11.27
N SER A 14 -21.54 -11.68 -10.87
CA SER A 14 -22.86 -11.66 -10.21
C SER A 14 -22.82 -11.05 -8.81
N MET A 15 -21.72 -11.21 -8.09
CA MET A 15 -21.52 -10.68 -6.74
C MET A 15 -21.05 -9.22 -6.73
N LYS A 16 -20.58 -8.68 -7.86
CA LYS A 16 -20.06 -7.32 -7.95
C LYS A 16 -21.13 -6.30 -7.57
N GLY A 17 -20.78 -5.42 -6.63
CA GLY A 17 -21.69 -4.38 -6.13
C GLY A 17 -22.79 -4.86 -5.18
N GLN A 18 -22.87 -6.17 -4.89
CA GLN A 18 -23.80 -6.70 -3.90
C GLN A 18 -23.12 -6.80 -2.52
N THR A 19 -23.92 -6.70 -1.46
CA THR A 19 -23.47 -6.80 -0.08
C THR A 19 -23.58 -8.24 0.43
N PHE A 20 -22.46 -8.76 0.92
CA PHE A 20 -22.39 -10.09 1.52
C PHE A 20 -21.85 -9.99 2.93
N LEU A 21 -22.27 -10.90 3.81
CA LEU A 21 -21.64 -11.10 5.09
C LEU A 21 -20.42 -12.01 4.91
N TYR A 22 -19.24 -11.50 5.25
CA TYR A 22 -17.98 -12.26 5.25
C TYR A 22 -17.23 -12.00 6.55
N LYS A 23 -16.89 -13.07 7.30
CA LYS A 23 -16.28 -12.97 8.64
C LYS A 23 -17.04 -12.05 9.60
N THR A 24 -18.37 -12.16 9.62
CA THR A 24 -19.25 -11.33 10.48
C THR A 24 -19.35 -9.85 10.04
N PHE A 25 -18.81 -9.51 8.87
CA PHE A 25 -18.74 -8.15 8.39
C PHE A 25 -19.42 -7.97 7.02
N PRO A 26 -20.33 -6.98 6.86
CA PRO A 26 -20.87 -6.61 5.55
C PRO A 26 -19.73 -6.17 4.62
N THR A 27 -19.61 -6.84 3.49
CA THR A 27 -18.51 -6.71 2.53
C THR A 27 -19.07 -6.64 1.12
N VAL A 28 -18.58 -5.70 0.33
CA VAL A 28 -19.00 -5.47 -1.06
C VAL A 28 -17.84 -5.77 -2.01
N ILE A 29 -18.08 -6.55 -3.05
CA ILE A 29 -17.08 -6.80 -4.09
C ILE A 29 -17.08 -5.62 -5.06
N ILE A 30 -15.94 -4.92 -5.18
CA ILE A 30 -15.79 -3.74 -6.03
C ILE A 30 -15.28 -4.15 -7.41
N THR A 31 -14.19 -4.92 -7.45
CA THR A 31 -13.56 -5.35 -8.71
C THR A 31 -12.73 -6.61 -8.50
N TYR A 32 -12.32 -7.26 -9.58
CA TYR A 32 -11.45 -8.41 -9.56
C TYR A 32 -10.48 -8.39 -10.75
N ASN A 33 -9.33 -9.03 -10.60
CA ASN A 33 -8.36 -9.24 -11.68
C ASN A 33 -7.80 -10.66 -11.64
N PHE A 34 -7.54 -11.23 -12.81
CA PHE A 34 -6.90 -12.54 -12.95
C PHE A 34 -5.43 -12.36 -13.37
N ASP A 35 -4.53 -13.08 -12.71
CA ASP A 35 -3.12 -13.15 -13.06
C ASP A 35 -2.69 -14.63 -13.05
N GLY A 36 -2.75 -15.26 -14.23
CA GLY A 36 -2.49 -16.68 -14.39
C GLY A 36 -3.41 -17.56 -13.54
N ASP A 37 -2.82 -18.21 -12.53
CA ASP A 37 -3.51 -19.12 -11.61
C ASP A 37 -4.08 -18.43 -10.37
N TYR A 38 -3.81 -17.13 -10.22
CA TYR A 38 -4.25 -16.31 -9.11
C TYR A 38 -5.37 -15.36 -9.52
N CYS A 39 -6.23 -15.06 -8.57
CA CYS A 39 -7.24 -14.03 -8.71
C CYS A 39 -7.18 -13.11 -7.49
N THR A 40 -7.18 -11.80 -7.77
CA THR A 40 -7.27 -10.75 -6.77
C THR A 40 -8.68 -10.17 -6.80
N VAL A 41 -9.39 -10.27 -5.69
CA VAL A 41 -10.70 -9.64 -5.48
C VAL A 41 -10.51 -8.45 -4.56
N ALA A 42 -10.87 -7.26 -5.03
CA ALA A 42 -10.90 -6.06 -4.23
C ALA A 42 -12.30 -5.86 -3.66
N THR A 43 -12.40 -5.86 -2.33
CA THR A 43 -13.61 -5.48 -1.61
C THR A 43 -13.51 -4.06 -1.06
N ASP A 44 -14.59 -3.55 -0.50
CA ASP A 44 -14.64 -2.30 0.27
C ASP A 44 -13.73 -2.29 1.51
N ARG A 45 -13.28 -3.46 1.97
CA ARG A 45 -12.49 -3.61 3.20
C ARG A 45 -11.05 -4.04 2.97
N GLN A 46 -10.80 -4.91 1.99
CA GLN A 46 -9.47 -5.49 1.77
C GLN A 46 -9.33 -6.10 0.38
N TRP A 47 -8.09 -6.34 -0.01
CA TRP A 47 -7.76 -7.08 -1.23
C TRP A 47 -7.45 -8.53 -0.87
N ILE A 48 -8.12 -9.46 -1.54
CA ILE A 48 -7.95 -10.90 -1.31
C ILE A 48 -7.32 -11.50 -2.57
N THR A 49 -6.05 -11.89 -2.48
CA THR A 49 -5.34 -12.58 -3.56
C THR A 49 -5.13 -14.05 -3.19
N ARG A 50 -5.69 -14.95 -3.99
CA ARG A 50 -5.62 -16.40 -3.79
C ARG A 50 -5.58 -17.15 -5.12
N PRO A 51 -5.07 -18.40 -5.13
CA PRO A 51 -5.26 -19.30 -6.26
C PRO A 51 -6.75 -19.43 -6.61
N VAL A 52 -7.08 -19.52 -7.90
CA VAL A 52 -8.47 -19.63 -8.40
C VAL A 52 -9.25 -20.74 -7.69
N SER A 53 -8.60 -21.88 -7.42
CA SER A 53 -9.21 -23.04 -6.76
C SER A 53 -9.55 -22.81 -5.28
N GLU A 54 -8.77 -22.00 -4.57
CA GLU A 54 -9.03 -21.63 -3.17
C GLU A 54 -10.06 -20.50 -3.09
N LEU A 55 -9.99 -19.54 -4.02
CA LEU A 55 -10.91 -18.41 -4.03
C LEU A 55 -12.36 -18.85 -4.24
N ILE A 56 -12.60 -19.86 -5.08
CA ILE A 56 -13.94 -20.43 -5.27
C ILE A 56 -14.53 -20.92 -3.94
N LYS A 57 -13.73 -21.62 -3.13
CA LYS A 57 -14.16 -22.11 -1.82
C LYS A 57 -14.39 -20.95 -0.85
N LEU A 58 -13.53 -19.94 -0.90
CA LEU A 58 -13.66 -18.75 -0.07
C LEU A 58 -14.93 -17.96 -0.38
N LEU A 59 -15.39 -17.93 -1.64
CA LEU A 59 -16.64 -17.29 -2.01
C LEU A 59 -17.88 -18.05 -1.48
N ASP A 60 -17.75 -19.30 -1.05
CA ASP A 60 -18.85 -20.02 -0.39
C ASP A 60 -19.10 -19.50 1.04
N ASP A 61 -18.10 -18.82 1.63
CA ASP A 61 -18.23 -18.16 2.94
C ASP A 61 -18.90 -16.78 2.85
N PHE A 62 -19.21 -16.29 1.64
CA PHE A 62 -19.91 -15.03 1.42
C PHE A 62 -21.41 -15.28 1.43
N LEU A 63 -22.04 -14.97 2.57
CA LEU A 63 -23.47 -15.16 2.73
C LEU A 63 -24.23 -13.93 2.21
N PRO A 64 -25.25 -14.08 1.34
CA PRO A 64 -26.05 -12.96 0.89
C PRO A 64 -26.79 -12.34 2.09
N CYS A 65 -26.81 -11.01 2.16
CA CYS A 65 -27.59 -10.29 3.16
C CYS A 65 -28.91 -9.87 2.50
N GLU A 66 -30.05 -10.39 2.99
CA GLU A 66 -31.37 -9.97 2.51
C GLU A 66 -31.69 -8.56 3.00
N GLU A 67 -32.03 -7.70 2.04
CA GLU A 67 -32.67 -6.38 2.17
C GLU A 67 -31.97 -5.33 3.05
N ASP A 68 -31.35 -4.37 2.38
CA ASP A 68 -31.97 -3.05 2.30
C ASP A 68 -31.52 -2.35 1.02
N GLU A 69 -32.38 -1.52 0.45
CA GLU A 69 -32.10 -0.50 -0.56
C GLU A 69 -31.15 0.60 -0.02
N GLN A 70 -30.13 0.20 0.75
CA GLN A 70 -29.17 1.10 1.35
C GLN A 70 -28.11 1.45 0.31
N GLU A 71 -28.32 2.65 -0.24
CA GLU A 71 -27.31 3.61 -0.67
C GLU A 71 -26.14 2.97 -1.41
N VAL A 72 -26.04 3.28 -2.70
CA VAL A 72 -24.75 3.25 -3.40
C VAL A 72 -23.82 4.16 -2.60
N TYR A 73 -23.20 3.61 -1.56
CA TYR A 73 -22.14 4.27 -0.84
C TYR A 73 -21.10 4.47 -1.93
N PRO A 74 -20.82 5.72 -2.36
CA PRO A 74 -19.71 5.95 -3.28
C PRO A 74 -18.56 5.23 -2.62
N ALA A 75 -17.93 4.30 -3.37
CA ALA A 75 -16.91 3.41 -2.85
C ALA A 75 -16.13 4.20 -1.80
N ARG A 76 -16.35 3.88 -0.52
CA ARG A 76 -15.46 4.39 0.50
C ARG A 76 -14.20 3.62 0.17
N ILE A 77 -13.41 4.17 -0.76
CA ILE A 77 -11.96 4.11 -0.69
C ILE A 77 -11.77 4.30 0.79
N PRO A 78 -11.32 3.27 1.53
CA PRO A 78 -11.17 3.44 2.94
C PRO A 78 -10.47 4.78 3.07
N GLN A 79 -11.10 5.70 3.78
CA GLN A 79 -10.31 6.67 4.47
C GLN A 79 -9.55 5.84 5.51
N GLU A 80 -8.64 4.94 5.07
CA GLU A 80 -7.24 5.32 5.12
C GLU A 80 -7.27 6.82 4.88
N THR A 81 -7.43 7.57 5.98
CA THR A 81 -6.30 8.36 6.38
C THR A 81 -5.09 7.64 5.80
N PHE A 82 -4.72 8.01 4.57
CA PHE A 82 -3.41 8.53 4.35
C PHE A 82 -3.20 9.39 5.58
N GLU A 83 -2.81 8.73 6.67
CA GLU A 83 -1.94 9.32 7.65
C GLU A 83 -0.87 9.79 6.71
N VAL A 84 -0.98 11.06 6.30
CA VAL A 84 0.10 11.81 5.72
C VAL A 84 1.24 11.35 6.61
N PRO A 85 2.19 10.54 6.09
CA PRO A 85 3.12 9.83 6.93
C PRO A 85 3.60 10.89 7.87
N LYS A 86 3.28 10.77 9.17
CA LYS A 86 3.65 11.83 10.11
C LYS A 86 5.15 11.70 10.10
N ILE A 87 5.77 12.52 9.25
CA ILE A 87 7.16 12.31 8.95
C ILE A 87 7.83 12.78 10.23
N GLU A 88 8.18 11.83 11.10
CA GLU A 88 9.03 12.05 12.26
C GLU A 88 10.45 12.35 11.76
N MET A 89 10.59 13.31 10.83
CA MET A 89 11.84 13.74 10.22
C MET A 89 12.69 14.50 11.23
N THR A 90 12.07 15.14 12.21
CA THR A 90 12.77 16.02 13.15
C THR A 90 13.73 15.29 14.07
N GLN A 91 13.45 14.03 14.45
CA GLN A 91 14.39 13.25 15.29
C GLN A 91 15.47 12.54 14.48
N ARG A 92 15.19 12.14 13.23
CA ARG A 92 16.16 11.43 12.39
C ARG A 92 17.17 12.37 11.72
N PHE A 93 16.78 13.60 11.39
CA PHE A 93 17.72 14.59 10.82
C PHE A 93 18.71 15.16 11.82
N THR A 94 18.32 15.34 13.08
CA THR A 94 19.25 15.78 14.14
C THR A 94 20.37 14.76 14.31
N SER A 95 20.04 13.46 14.32
CA SER A 95 21.05 12.40 14.37
C SER A 95 22.00 12.40 13.16
N LEU A 96 21.52 12.72 11.96
CA LEU A 96 22.38 12.85 10.78
C LEU A 96 23.32 14.05 10.86
N ALA A 97 22.83 15.19 11.36
CA ALA A 97 23.67 16.37 11.57
C ALA A 97 24.78 16.10 12.60
N ASP A 98 24.47 15.38 13.67
CA ASP A 98 25.43 14.98 14.70
C ASP A 98 26.52 14.06 14.13
N ILE A 99 26.13 13.07 13.31
CA ILE A 99 27.07 12.14 12.63
C ILE A 99 28.00 12.91 11.68
N VAL A 100 27.47 13.87 10.92
CA VAL A 100 28.30 14.68 10.01
C VAL A 100 29.29 15.56 10.80
N MET A 101 28.86 16.18 11.90
CA MET A 101 29.75 16.99 12.74
C MET A 101 30.80 16.16 13.48
N GLU A 102 30.46 14.95 13.91
CA GLU A 102 31.42 14.01 14.48
C GLU A 102 32.49 13.62 13.46
N ASN A 103 32.09 13.33 12.22
CA ASN A 103 33.04 13.01 11.14
C ASN A 103 33.93 14.20 10.77
N ILE A 104 33.39 15.42 10.73
CA ILE A 104 34.20 16.63 10.53
C ILE A 104 35.24 16.78 11.64
N THR A 105 34.86 16.46 12.89
CA THR A 105 35.78 16.53 14.04
C THR A 105 36.87 15.47 13.94
N LYS A 106 36.53 14.23 13.59
CA LYS A 106 37.48 13.13 13.40
C LYS A 106 38.46 13.40 12.25
N VAL A 107 38.00 13.95 11.13
CA VAL A 107 38.87 14.33 10.01
C VAL A 107 39.82 15.48 10.37
N LYS A 108 39.38 16.43 11.21
CA LYS A 108 40.24 17.51 11.72
C LYS A 108 41.32 17.00 12.68
N GLN A 109 41.04 15.92 13.42
CA GLN A 109 41.96 15.32 14.38
C GLN A 109 42.90 14.28 13.75
N ASP A 110 42.45 13.59 12.71
CA ASP A 110 43.20 12.54 12.01
C ASP A 110 42.93 12.58 10.50
N SER A 111 43.96 12.93 9.72
CA SER A 111 43.90 12.98 8.26
C SER A 111 43.81 11.60 7.61
N ALA A 112 44.13 10.51 8.32
CA ALA A 112 43.91 9.15 7.84
C ALA A 112 42.42 8.78 7.81
N TYR A 113 41.58 9.52 8.54
CA TYR A 113 40.13 9.28 8.64
C TYR A 113 39.33 9.82 7.45
N VAL A 114 39.96 10.58 6.53
CA VAL A 114 39.33 11.23 5.38
C VAL A 114 38.57 10.23 4.49
N ALA A 115 39.15 9.06 4.21
CA ALA A 115 38.53 8.05 3.36
C ALA A 115 37.23 7.49 3.97
N GLN A 116 37.22 7.26 5.30
CA GLN A 116 36.05 6.76 6.00
C GLN A 116 34.95 7.83 6.10
N ALA A 117 35.32 9.08 6.38
CA ALA A 117 34.38 10.20 6.39
C ALA A 117 33.72 10.41 5.01
N GLN A 118 34.44 10.17 3.92
CA GLN A 118 33.88 10.28 2.56
C GLN A 118 32.83 9.21 2.26
N VAL A 119 33.04 7.97 2.72
CA VAL A 119 32.04 6.89 2.62
C VAL A 119 30.79 7.22 3.45
N ILE A 120 30.97 7.77 4.65
CA ILE A 120 29.84 8.16 5.51
C ILE A 120 29.07 9.32 4.88
N ASN A 121 29.74 10.35 4.36
CA ASN A 121 29.10 11.46 3.65
C ASN A 121 28.31 10.99 2.42
N ASN A 122 28.85 10.03 1.66
CA ASN A 122 28.12 9.43 0.54
C ASN A 122 26.86 8.70 1.00
N SER A 123 26.92 8.01 2.14
CA SER A 123 25.77 7.34 2.74
C SER A 123 24.70 8.34 3.21
N VAL A 124 25.11 9.45 3.83
CA VAL A 124 24.21 10.55 4.22
C VAL A 124 23.55 11.17 2.99
N ASN A 125 24.30 11.41 1.91
CA ASN A 125 23.75 11.91 0.66
C ASN A 125 22.73 10.95 0.03
N MET A 126 22.94 9.64 0.16
CA MET A 126 21.99 8.63 -0.32
C MET A 126 20.68 8.68 0.48
N ILE A 127 20.74 8.82 1.80
CA ILE A 127 19.57 8.98 2.66
C ILE A 127 18.78 10.25 2.29
N ILE A 128 19.48 11.36 2.03
CA ILE A 128 18.83 12.61 1.58
C ILE A 128 18.11 12.41 0.25
N LYS A 129 18.74 11.72 -0.71
CA LYS A 129 18.11 11.42 -2.01
C LYS A 129 16.87 10.55 -1.85
N MET A 130 16.92 9.54 -1.00
CA MET A 130 15.74 8.70 -0.70
C MET A 130 14.60 9.53 -0.11
N ALA A 131 14.90 10.41 0.85
CA ALA A 131 13.90 11.32 1.42
C ALA A 131 13.31 12.28 0.35
N GLN A 132 14.13 12.78 -0.57
CA GLN A 132 13.65 13.59 -1.69
C GLN A 132 12.69 12.80 -2.61
N THR A 133 13.04 11.56 -2.93
CA THR A 133 12.19 10.66 -3.73
C THR A 133 10.87 10.35 -3.01
N GLU A 134 10.89 10.13 -1.70
CA GLU A 134 9.66 9.94 -0.91
C GLU A 134 8.78 11.18 -0.94
N ILE A 135 9.35 12.39 -0.79
CA ILE A 135 8.60 13.65 -0.89
C ILE A 135 7.99 13.81 -2.28
N GLU A 136 8.76 13.50 -3.33
CA GLU A 136 8.29 13.60 -4.72
C GLU A 136 7.14 12.62 -5.00
N ALA A 137 7.25 11.37 -4.52
CA ALA A 137 6.18 10.38 -4.62
C ALA A 137 4.90 10.87 -3.91
N VAL A 138 5.02 11.44 -2.71
CA VAL A 138 3.88 12.02 -1.98
C VAL A 138 3.26 13.19 -2.75
N LYS A 139 4.08 14.06 -3.35
CA LYS A 139 3.58 15.17 -4.19
C LYS A 139 2.81 14.66 -5.41
N THR A 140 3.36 13.68 -6.14
CA THR A 140 2.69 13.08 -7.30
C THR A 140 1.36 12.44 -6.93
N VAL A 141 1.29 11.71 -5.81
CA VAL A 141 0.04 11.13 -5.31
C VAL A 141 -0.97 12.25 -4.98
N HIS A 142 -0.52 13.33 -4.33
CA HIS A 142 -1.38 14.46 -4.01
C HIS A 142 -1.94 15.17 -5.26
N GLU A 143 -1.11 15.38 -6.29
CA GLU A 143 -1.51 15.97 -7.58
C GLU A 143 -2.53 15.10 -8.32
N ILE A 144 -2.35 13.77 -8.32
CA ILE A 144 -3.31 12.83 -8.93
C ILE A 144 -4.68 12.89 -8.22
N ILE A 145 -4.67 13.05 -6.89
CA ILE A 145 -5.91 13.16 -6.10
C ILE A 145 -6.62 14.50 -6.34
N GLN A 146 -5.88 15.60 -6.53
CA GLN A 146 -6.46 16.93 -6.77
C GLN A 146 -6.99 17.15 -8.19
N HIS A 147 -6.51 16.38 -9.18
CA HIS A 147 -6.91 16.50 -10.59
C HIS A 147 -7.86 15.39 -11.10
N ARG A 148 -8.49 14.64 -10.19
CA ARG A 148 -9.64 13.76 -10.46
C ARG A 148 -10.93 14.42 -9.99
#